data_AF-A0A920D6K4-F1
#
_entry.id   AF-A0A920D6K4-F1
#
_cell.length_a   1.000
_cell.length_b   1.000
_cell.length_c   1.000
_cell.angle_alpha   90.00
_cell.angle_beta   90.00
_cell.angle_gamma   90.00
#
_symmetry.space_group_name_H-M   'P 1'
#
loop_
_entity.id
_entity.type
_entity.pdbx_description
1 polymer ?
#
loop_
_entity_poly.entity_id
_entity_poly.type
_entity_poly.pdbx_seq_one_letter_code
_entity_poly.pdbx_strand_id
1 'polypeptide(L)' 'MIQVKEFLDTNNSSAEKKTNDFLATIREDQLIDIRYSTGMKAFGTTTEQRSYILVIYRADPA' A
#
# COMPACT_ATOMS: atom_id res chain seq x y z
N MET A 1 -12.88 -7.36 9.90
CA MET A 1 -13.35 -6.75 8.63
C MET A 1 -12.20 -6.71 7.64
N ILE A 2 -12.39 -6.94 6.33
CA ILE A 2 -11.29 -6.83 5.34
C ILE A 2 -11.00 -5.34 5.08
N GLN A 3 -9.73 -4.97 5.07
CA GLN A 3 -9.22 -3.63 4.82
C GLN A 3 -8.14 -3.67 3.73
N VAL A 4 -7.98 -2.56 3.02
CA VAL A 4 -6.94 -2.37 2.00
C VAL A 4 -6.19 -1.09 2.31
N LYS A 5 -4.86 -1.18 2.43
CA LYS A 5 -3.98 -0.03 2.64
C LYS A 5 -3.05 0.16 1.46
N GLU A 6 -3.07 1.36 0.88
CA GLU A 6 -2.24 1.75 -0.26
C GLU A 6 -0.96 2.44 0.22
N PHE A 7 0.18 2.00 -0.30
CA PHE A 7 1.49 2.61 -0.12
C PHE A 7 2.03 3.04 -1.48
N LEU A 8 2.12 4.35 -1.71
CA LEU A 8 2.67 4.90 -2.96
C LEU A 8 4.16 5.14 -2.86
N ASP A 9 4.85 4.84 -3.97
CA ASP A 9 6.19 5.36 -4.21
C ASP A 9 6.08 6.87 -4.50
N THR A 10 6.94 7.63 -3.85
CA THR A 10 7.12 9.07 -4.11
C THR A 10 8.60 9.38 -4.18
N ASN A 11 8.96 10.54 -4.73
CA ASN A 11 10.36 10.98 -4.86
C ASN A 11 11.15 10.94 -3.53
N ASN A 12 10.46 11.08 -2.39
CA ASN A 12 11.09 11.15 -1.07
C ASN A 12 10.76 9.93 -0.18
N SER A 13 10.03 8.93 -0.67
CA SER A 13 9.72 7.74 0.14
C SER A 13 9.40 6.51 -0.71
N SER A 14 10.04 5.40 -0.38
CA SER A 14 9.74 4.10 -0.97
C SER A 14 8.44 3.50 -0.39
N ALA A 15 7.58 3.01 -1.26
CA ALA A 15 6.41 2.20 -0.94
C ALA A 15 6.81 0.96 -0.16
N GLU A 16 7.92 0.32 -0.51
CA GLU A 16 8.43 -0.88 0.15
C GLU A 16 8.77 -0.60 1.61
N LYS A 17 9.49 0.50 1.88
CA LYS A 17 9.83 0.87 3.26
C LYS A 17 8.57 1.06 4.10
N LYS A 18 7.60 1.84 3.61
CA LYS A 18 6.35 2.10 4.32
C LYS A 18 5.50 0.84 4.50
N THR A 19 5.53 -0.04 3.52
CA THR A 19 4.86 -1.34 3.58
C THR A 19 5.49 -2.19 4.68
N ASN A 20 6.82 -2.33 4.70
CA ASN A 20 7.53 -3.09 5.73
C ASN A 20 7.27 -2.52 7.13
N ASP A 21 7.35 -1.19 7.27
CA ASP A 21 7.05 -0.51 8.54
C ASP A 21 5.61 -0.82 9.00
N PHE A 22 4.64 -0.90 8.09
CA PHE A 22 3.26 -1.27 8.43
C PHE A 22 3.10 -2.75 8.73
N LEU A 23 3.72 -3.64 7.96
CA LEU A 23 3.65 -5.09 8.17
C LEU A 23 4.20 -5.47 9.55
N ALA A 24 5.20 -4.73 10.06
CA ALA A 24 5.71 -4.89 11.43
C ALA A 24 4.69 -4.55 12.54
N THR A 25 3.58 -3.87 12.20
CA THR A 25 2.52 -3.48 13.16
C THR A 25 1.33 -4.43 13.18
N ILE A 26 1.22 -5.34 12.21
CA ILE A 26 0.10 -6.30 12.12
C ILE A 26 0.61 -7.71 12.40
N ARG A 27 -0.30 -8.60 12.83
CA ARG A 27 0.03 -10.02 13.02
C ARG A 27 -0.02 -10.77 11.69
N GLU A 28 0.75 -11.85 11.58
CA GLU A 28 0.80 -12.65 10.36
C GLU A 28 -0.57 -13.22 9.94
N ASP A 29 -1.43 -13.58 10.91
CA ASP A 29 -2.78 -14.10 10.67
C ASP A 29 -3.77 -13.05 10.14
N GLN A 30 -3.43 -11.77 10.28
CA GLN A 30 -4.22 -10.66 9.74
C GLN A 30 -3.90 -10.42 8.26
N LEU A 31 -2.72 -10.79 7.77
CA LEU A 31 -2.35 -10.57 6.38
C LEU A 31 -3.14 -11.52 5.46
N ILE A 32 -3.78 -10.96 4.45
CA ILE A 32 -4.50 -11.74 3.43
C ILE A 32 -3.67 -11.82 2.15
N ASP A 33 -3.19 -10.68 1.66
CA ASP A 33 -2.50 -10.60 0.37
C ASP A 33 -1.72 -9.28 0.23
N ILE A 34 -0.72 -9.28 -0.66
CA ILE A 34 0.05 -8.09 -1.03
C ILE A 34 0.07 -8.00 -2.56
N ARG A 35 -0.36 -6.86 -3.11
CA ARG A 35 -0.36 -6.60 -4.55
C ARG A 35 0.55 -5.46 -4.89
N TYR A 36 1.46 -5.69 -5.84
CA TYR A 36 2.19 -4.63 -6.51
C TYR A 36 1.46 -4.23 -7.77
N SER A 37 1.30 -2.93 -8.00
CA SER A 37 0.69 -2.43 -9.22
C SER A 37 1.34 -1.10 -9.60
N THR A 38 1.37 -0.86 -10.90
CA THR A 38 1.87 0.38 -11.50
C THR A 38 0.74 0.95 -12.33
N GLY A 39 0.54 2.26 -12.22
CA GLY A 39 -0.55 2.94 -12.90
C GLY A 39 -0.18 4.37 -13.25
N MET A 40 -0.79 4.89 -14.30
CA MET A 40 -0.76 6.32 -14.60
C MET A 40 -1.90 6.99 -13.85
N LYS A 41 -1.58 7.94 -12.96
CA LYS A 41 -2.59 8.74 -12.26
C LYS A 41 -2.46 10.19 -12.74
N ALA A 42 -3.54 10.72 -13.29
CA ALA A 42 -3.60 12.12 -13.69
C ALA A 42 -3.76 13.00 -12.43
N PHE A 43 -2.91 14.02 -12.31
CA PHE A 43 -2.97 15.03 -11.26
C PHE A 43 -2.99 16.41 -11.94
N GLY A 44 -4.19 16.96 -12.15
CA GLY A 44 -4.37 18.18 -12.94
C GLY A 44 -3.94 17.96 -14.39
N THR A 45 -2.99 18.76 -14.87
CA THR A 45 -2.45 18.66 -16.24
C THR A 45 -1.31 17.64 -16.38
N THR A 46 -0.83 17.06 -15.29
CA THR A 46 0.34 16.19 -15.29
C THR A 46 -0.09 14.74 -15.12
N THR A 47 0.41 13.86 -15.97
CA THR A 47 0.21 12.41 -15.82
C THR A 47 1.51 11.82 -15.29
N GLU A 48 1.47 11.26 -14.09
CA GLU A 48 2.64 10.61 -13.49
C GLU A 48 2.42 9.10 -13.44
N GLN A 49 3.45 8.36 -13.84
CA GLN A 49 3.51 6.93 -13.57
C GLN A 49 3.85 6.75 -12.10
N ARG A 50 2.99 6.04 -11.36
CA ARG A 50 3.20 5.73 -9.95
C ARG A 50 3.10 4.24 -9.72
N SER A 51 4.04 3.75 -8.94
CA SER A 51 4.02 2.41 -8.39
C SER A 51 3.41 2.45 -7.00
N TYR A 52 2.64 1.43 -6.66
CA TYR A 52 2.05 1.30 -5.34
C TYR A 52 1.98 -0.16 -4.90
N ILE A 53 2.09 -0.36 -3.59
CA ILE A 53 1.86 -1.62 -2.92
C ILE A 53 0.53 -1.53 -2.18
N LEU A 54 -0.34 -2.50 -2.41
CA LEU A 54 -1.60 -2.67 -1.69
C LEU A 54 -1.42 -3.81 -0.69
N VAL A 55 -1.67 -3.54 0.59
CA VAL A 55 -1.74 -4.56 1.62
C VAL A 55 -3.19 -4.81 1.96
N ILE A 56 -3.64 -6.06 1.76
CA ILE A 56 -5.00 -6.51 2.07
C ILE A 56 -4.91 -7.30 3.36
N TYR A 57 -5.65 -6.87 4.38
CA TYR A 57 -5.54 -7.43 5.73
C TYR A 57 -6.89 -7.45 6.47
N ARG A 58 -6.98 -8.24 7.53
CA ARG A 58 -8.13 -8.25 8.45
C ARG A 58 -7.86 -7.25 9.57
N ALA A 59 -8.73 -6.25 9.70
CA ALA A 59 -8.77 -5.44 10.91
C ALA A 59 -9.38 -6.25 12.06
N ASP A 60 -8.80 -6.07 13.25
CA ASP A 60 -9.37 -6.56 14.49
C ASP A 60 -10.79 -6.01 14.67
N PRO A 61 -11.71 -6.80 15.23
CA PRO A 61 -13.01 -6.28 15.62
C PRO A 61 -12.79 -5.18 16.68
N ALA A 62 -13.35 -4.00 16.41
CA ALA A 62 -13.37 -2.87 17.33
C ALA A 62 -14.24 -3.17 18.56
#